data_AF-A0A2P6GAA7-F1
#
_entry.id   AF-A0A2P6GAA7-F1
#
_cell.length_a   1.000
_cell.length_b   1.000
_cell.length_c   1.000
_cell.angle_alpha   90.00
_cell.angle_beta   90.00
_cell.angle_gamma   90.00
#
_symmetry.space_group_name_H-M   'P 1'
#
loop_
_entity.id
_entity.type
_entity.pdbx_description
1 polymer ?
#
loop_
_entity_poly.entity_id
_entity_poly.type
_entity_poly.pdbx_seq_one_letter_code
_entity_poly.pdbx_strand_id
1 'polypeptide(L)'
;MRIVLTSILFVFCVISAIWAYQMNYETRYKKKQIIEINKKIKSTLDRIDLLNAEWAFLNSPERLSQLADENFLKLNLIPLSKNNIKYSMDQINNSNEIKNGQ
;
A
#
# COMPACT_ATOMS: atom_id res chain seq x y z
N MET A 1 9.68 64.67 23.78
CA MET A 1 8.54 63.74 23.97
C MET A 1 8.16 63.04 22.67
N ARG A 2 7.66 63.75 21.63
CA ARG A 2 7.21 63.15 20.36
C ARG A 2 8.30 62.36 19.59
N ILE A 3 9.50 62.93 19.44
CA ILE A 3 10.61 62.29 18.70
C ILE A 3 11.08 60.98 19.36
N VAL A 4 11.08 60.93 20.69
CA VAL A 4 11.52 59.77 21.46
C VAL A 4 10.51 58.63 21.30
N LEU A 5 9.21 58.96 21.34
CA LEU A 5 8.13 58.00 21.13
C LEU A 5 8.15 57.43 19.69
N THR A 6 8.42 58.25 18.68
CA THR A 6 8.49 57.76 17.29
C THR A 6 9.74 56.90 17.05
N SER A 7 10.89 57.26 17.65
CA SER A 7 12.09 56.43 17.55
C SER A 7 11.90 55.07 18.21
N ILE A 8 11.25 55.01 19.38
CA ILE A 8 11.07 53.72 20.08
C ILE A 8 10.10 52.81 19.31
N LEU A 9 9.04 53.37 18.72
CA LEU A 9 8.10 52.62 17.89
C LEU A 9 8.78 52.10 16.61
N PHE A 10 9.65 52.91 16.00
CA PHE A 10 10.39 52.52 14.81
C PHE A 10 11.36 51.36 15.10
N VAL A 11 12.11 51.43 16.19
CA VAL A 11 13.00 50.35 16.63
C VAL A 11 12.22 49.05 16.89
N PHE A 12 11.07 49.14 17.55
CA PHE A 12 10.22 47.98 17.82
C PHE A 12 9.68 47.34 16.53
N CYS A 13 9.30 48.16 15.54
CA CYS A 13 8.85 47.69 14.23
C CYS A 13 9.97 46.95 13.47
N VAL A 14 11.20 47.48 13.49
CA VAL A 14 12.36 46.85 12.85
C VAL A 14 12.70 45.52 13.51
N ILE A 15 12.70 45.45 14.85
CA ILE A 15 12.96 44.20 15.59
C ILE A 15 11.88 43.15 15.26
N SER A 16 10.61 43.54 15.20
CA SER A 16 9.50 42.65 14.84
C SER A 16 9.62 42.14 13.39
N ALA A 17 10.00 43.02 12.45
CA ALA A 17 10.23 42.64 11.05
C ALA A 17 11.40 41.64 10.90
N ILE A 18 12.49 41.84 11.65
CA ILE A 18 13.63 40.91 11.68
C ILE A 18 13.20 39.56 12.26
N TRP A 19 12.44 39.55 13.34
CA TRP A 19 11.99 38.32 13.98
C TRP A 19 10.98 37.56 13.10
N ALA A 20 10.05 38.26 12.44
CA ALA A 20 9.13 37.67 11.47
C ALA A 20 9.86 37.09 10.24
N TYR A 21 10.96 37.73 9.83
CA TYR A 21 11.82 37.20 8.77
C TYR A 21 12.52 35.92 9.23
N GLN A 22 13.12 35.92 10.42
CA GLN A 22 13.81 34.74 10.98
C GLN A 22 12.86 33.57 11.26
N MET A 23 11.66 33.82 11.76
CA MET A 23 10.63 32.80 12.01
C MET A 23 10.26 32.01 10.75
N ASN A 24 10.42 32.62 9.57
CA ASN A 24 10.15 31.96 8.29
C ASN A 24 11.25 30.96 7.87
N TYR A 25 12.40 30.89 8.54
CA TYR A 25 13.53 30.05 8.10
C TYR A 25 13.51 28.64 8.69
N GLU A 26 12.92 28.42 9.86
CA GLU A 26 12.88 27.10 10.51
C GLU A 26 11.89 26.13 9.81
N THR A 27 10.87 26.64 9.13
CA THR A 27 9.83 25.78 8.52
C THR A 27 10.22 25.26 7.13
N ARG A 28 11.13 25.93 6.41
CA ARG A 28 11.45 25.55 5.03
C ARG A 28 12.40 24.35 4.93
N TYR A 29 13.23 24.12 5.95
CA TYR A 29 14.18 23.00 5.93
C TYR A 29 13.50 21.65 6.24
N LYS A 30 12.59 21.64 7.22
CA LYS A 30 11.83 20.43 7.61
C LYS A 30 10.85 20.00 6.51
N LYS A 31 10.32 20.95 5.72
CA LYS A 31 9.42 20.66 4.59
C LYS A 31 10.12 19.88 3.48
N LYS A 32 11.40 20.14 3.19
CA LYS A 32 12.15 19.41 2.15
C LYS A 32 12.35 17.93 2.50
N GLN A 33 12.68 17.63 3.76
CA GLN A 33 12.87 16.25 4.20
C GLN A 33 11.58 15.43 4.10
N ILE A 34 10.45 16.03 4.49
CA ILE A 34 9.13 15.40 4.38
C ILE A 34 8.77 15.14 2.91
N ILE A 35 9.07 16.07 1.99
CA ILE A 35 8.81 15.89 0.56
C ILE A 35 9.64 14.74 -0.02
N GLU A 36 10.92 14.64 0.35
CA GLU A 36 11.79 13.57 -0.16
C GLU A 36 11.34 12.18 0.33
N ILE A 37 10.99 12.06 1.61
CA ILE A 37 10.49 10.81 2.19
C ILE A 37 9.15 10.42 1.53
N ASN A 38 8.21 11.36 1.39
CA ASN A 38 6.94 11.09 0.71
C ASN A 38 7.12 10.67 -0.75
N LYS A 39 8.10 11.24 -1.46
CA LYS A 39 8.41 10.82 -2.84
C LYS A 39 8.90 9.37 -2.89
N LYS A 40 9.73 8.95 -1.94
CA LYS A 40 10.21 7.57 -1.83
C LYS A 40 9.05 6.61 -1.51
N ILE A 41 8.19 6.97 -0.55
CA ILE A 41 7.00 6.17 -0.19
C ILE A 41 6.08 6.00 -1.40
N LYS A 42 5.77 7.09 -2.11
CA LYS A 42 4.90 7.04 -3.29
C LYS A 42 5.47 6.12 -4.37
N SER A 43 6.76 6.23 -4.67
CA SER A 43 7.41 5.35 -5.65
C SER A 43 7.36 3.87 -5.27
N THR A 44 7.39 3.53 -3.99
CA THR A 44 7.28 2.15 -3.53
C THR A 44 5.84 1.65 -3.65
N LEU A 45 4.86 2.48 -3.26
CA LEU A 45 3.44 2.15 -3.39
C LEU A 45 3.04 1.95 -4.86
N ASP A 46 3.49 2.82 -5.76
CA ASP A 46 3.23 2.70 -7.20
C ASP A 46 3.70 1.34 -7.77
N ARG A 47 4.81 0.79 -7.24
CA ARG A 47 5.32 -0.54 -7.64
C ARG A 47 4.49 -1.69 -7.08
N ILE A 48 3.98 -1.55 -5.86
CA ILE A 48 3.10 -2.55 -5.24
C ILE A 48 1.78 -2.60 -6.00
N ASP A 49 1.22 -1.44 -6.36
CA ASP A 49 -0.02 -1.37 -7.12
C ASP A 49 0.13 -1.98 -8.52
N LEU A 50 1.26 -1.72 -9.18
CA LEU A 50 1.59 -2.37 -10.45
C LEU A 50 1.67 -3.90 -10.31
N LEU A 51 2.41 -4.39 -9.30
CA LEU A 51 2.58 -5.83 -9.11
C LEU A 51 1.25 -6.52 -8.75
N ASN A 52 0.38 -5.87 -7.97
CA ASN A 52 -0.96 -6.36 -7.67
C ASN A 52 -1.84 -6.40 -8.92
N ALA A 53 -1.73 -5.39 -9.80
CA ALA A 53 -2.44 -5.39 -11.08
C ALA A 53 -1.95 -6.52 -12.00
N GLU A 54 -0.63 -6.75 -12.05
CA GLU A 54 -0.04 -7.88 -12.77
C GLU A 54 -0.49 -9.23 -12.20
N TRP A 55 -0.56 -9.35 -10.87
CA TRP A 55 -1.07 -10.57 -10.22
C TRP A 55 -2.55 -10.81 -10.51
N ALA A 56 -3.37 -9.78 -10.46
CA ALA A 56 -4.79 -9.88 -10.83
C ALA A 56 -4.97 -10.29 -12.29
N PHE A 57 -4.12 -9.77 -13.18
CA PHE A 57 -4.12 -10.15 -14.59
C PHE A 57 -3.65 -11.59 -14.82
N LEU A 58 -2.59 -12.04 -14.15
CA LEU A 58 -2.08 -13.42 -14.24
C LEU A 58 -3.07 -14.43 -13.64
N ASN A 59 -3.75 -14.07 -12.55
CA ASN A 59 -4.75 -14.93 -11.90
C ASN A 59 -6.16 -14.76 -12.45
N SER A 60 -6.32 -14.09 -13.60
CA SER A 60 -7.64 -13.94 -14.21
C SER A 60 -8.20 -15.33 -14.54
N PRO A 61 -9.33 -15.74 -13.94
CA PRO A 61 -9.83 -17.12 -13.99
C PRO A 61 -10.13 -17.57 -15.41
N GLU A 62 -10.47 -16.66 -16.31
CA GLU A 62 -10.72 -16.91 -17.72
C GLU A 62 -9.46 -17.41 -18.46
N ARG A 63 -8.29 -16.77 -18.24
CA ARG A 63 -7.02 -17.21 -18.83
C ARG A 63 -6.49 -18.49 -18.18
N LEU A 64 -6.68 -18.64 -16.87
CA LEU A 64 -6.33 -19.88 -16.17
C LEU A 64 -7.16 -21.05 -16.68
N SER A 65 -8.46 -20.84 -16.98
CA SER A 65 -9.32 -21.87 -17.58
C SER A 65 -8.86 -22.24 -18.98
N GLN A 66 -8.57 -21.25 -19.84
CA GLN A 66 -8.08 -21.51 -21.21
C GLN A 66 -6.73 -22.23 -21.23
N LEU A 67 -5.77 -21.83 -20.39
CA LEU A 67 -4.47 -22.48 -20.29
C LEU A 67 -4.55 -23.89 -19.69
N ALA A 68 -5.48 -24.13 -18.76
CA ALA A 68 -5.76 -25.45 -18.23
C ALA A 68 -6.34 -26.37 -19.31
N ASP A 69 -7.29 -25.87 -20.11
CA ASP A 69 -7.90 -26.60 -21.23
C ASP A 69 -6.87 -26.94 -22.33
N GLU A 70 -5.92 -26.05 -22.63
CA GLU A 70 -4.86 -26.31 -23.63
C GLU A 70 -3.74 -27.24 -23.11
N ASN A 71 -3.37 -27.13 -21.83
CA ASN A 71 -2.31 -27.97 -21.23
C ASN A 71 -2.85 -29.27 -20.61
N PHE A 72 -4.13 -29.56 -20.77
CA PHE A 72 -4.82 -30.73 -20.22
C PHE A 72 -4.13 -32.05 -20.60
N LEU A 73 -3.62 -32.14 -21.84
CA LEU A 73 -2.90 -33.31 -22.35
C LEU A 73 -1.49 -33.49 -21.77
N LYS A 74 -0.87 -32.42 -21.25
CA LYS A 74 0.52 -32.43 -20.76
C LYS A 74 0.62 -32.52 -19.25
N LEU A 75 -0.37 -32.00 -18.54
CA LEU A 75 -0.39 -31.95 -17.08
C LEU A 75 -1.16 -33.12 -16.45
N ASN A 76 -2.07 -33.80 -17.17
CA ASN A 76 -2.93 -34.86 -16.61
C ASN A 76 -3.64 -34.41 -15.31
N LEU A 77 -3.83 -33.10 -15.13
CA LEU A 77 -4.51 -32.53 -13.98
C LEU A 77 -6.00 -32.60 -14.27
N ILE A 78 -6.65 -33.58 -13.65
CA ILE A 78 -8.09 -33.64 -13.54
C ILE A 78 -8.55 -32.28 -12.98
N PRO A 79 -9.50 -31.59 -13.63
CA PRO A 79 -9.93 -30.28 -13.21
C PRO A 79 -10.46 -30.41 -11.79
N LEU A 80 -9.92 -29.62 -10.87
CA LEU A 80 -10.45 -29.48 -9.52
C LEU A 80 -11.80 -28.75 -9.62
N SER A 81 -12.82 -29.49 -10.07
CA SER A 81 -14.20 -29.08 -9.99
C SER A 81 -14.61 -29.07 -8.51
N LYS A 82 -15.38 -28.05 -8.12
CA LYS A 82 -15.93 -27.87 -6.76
C LYS A 82 -16.61 -29.15 -6.21
N ASN A 83 -17.11 -30.00 -7.11
CA ASN A 83 -17.68 -31.31 -6.76
C ASN A 83 -16.62 -32.29 -6.24
N ASN A 84 -15.43 -32.34 -6.84
CA ASN A 84 -14.36 -33.29 -6.49
C ASN A 84 -13.81 -33.03 -5.08
N ILE A 85 -13.69 -31.75 -4.70
CA ILE A 85 -13.26 -31.34 -3.35
C ILE A 85 -14.30 -31.74 -2.30
N LYS A 86 -15.59 -31.63 -2.63
CA LYS A 86 -16.66 -32.06 -1.73
C LYS A 86 -16.62 -33.57 -1.48
N TYR A 87 -16.45 -34.37 -2.55
CA TYR A 87 -16.37 -35.83 -2.42
C TYR A 87 -15.17 -36.29 -1.59
N SER A 88 -14.01 -35.63 -1.67
CA SER A 88 -12.86 -35.99 -0.83
C SER A 88 -13.05 -35.62 0.65
N MET A 89 -13.70 -34.48 0.93
CA MET A 89 -13.97 -34.06 2.31
C MET A 89 -15.00 -34.98 2.99
N ASP A 90 -16.02 -35.41 2.25
CA ASP A 90 -17.03 -36.34 2.76
C ASP A 90 -16.43 -37.74 3.04
N GLN A 91 -15.48 -38.21 2.20
CA GLN A 91 -14.78 -39.49 2.42
C GLN A 91 -13.84 -39.45 3.64
N ILE A 92 -13.11 -38.34 3.82
CA ILE A 92 -12.23 -38.18 4.97
C ILE A 92 -13.06 -38.15 6.26
N ASN A 93 -14.18 -37.41 6.29
CA ASN A 93 -15.03 -37.34 7.48
C ASN A 93 -15.63 -38.72 7.85
N ASN A 94 -16.17 -39.44 6.87
CA ASN A 94 -16.74 -40.77 7.10
C ASN A 94 -15.68 -41.79 7.55
N SER A 95 -14.45 -41.71 7.03
CA SER A 95 -13.34 -42.59 7.45
C SER A 95 -12.91 -42.37 8.91
N ASN A 96 -13.10 -41.14 9.42
CA ASN A 96 -12.78 -40.79 10.81
C ASN A 96 -13.90 -41.26 11.77
N GLU A 97 -15.16 -41.26 11.33
CA GLU A 97 -16.28 -41.81 12.13
C GLU A 97 -16.19 -43.34 12.27
N ILE A 98 -15.75 -44.05 11.23
CA ILE A 98 -15.55 -45.51 11.29
C ILE A 98 -14.38 -45.89 12.21
N LYS A 99 -13.36 -45.02 12.35
CA LYS A 99 -12.21 -45.26 13.24
C LYS A 99 -12.43 -44.86 14.71
N ASN A 100 -13.33 -43.92 14.98
CA ASN A 100 -13.66 -43.49 16.35
C ASN A 100 -14.88 -44.21 16.96
N GLY A 101 -15.52 -45.12 16.19
CA GLY A 101 -16.66 -45.93 16.62
C GLY A 101 -16.32 -47.34 17.08
N GLN A 102 -15.05 -47.67 17.32
CA GLN A 102 -14.61 -48.88 18.02
C GLN A 102 -13.78 -48.52 19.25
#